data_AF-A0A956QIB0-F1
#
_entry.id   AF-A0A956QIB0-F1
#
_cell.length_a   1.000
_cell.length_b   1.000
_cell.length_c   1.000
_cell.angle_alpha   90.00
_cell.angle_beta   90.00
_cell.angle_gamma   90.00
#
_symmetry.space_group_name_H-M   'P 1'
#
loop_
_entity.id
_entity.type
_entity.pdbx_description
1 polymer ?
#
loop_
_entity_poly.entity_id
_entity_poly.type
_entity_poly.pdbx_seq_one_letter_code
_entity_poly.pdbx_strand_id
1 'polypeptide(L)'
;HQGQTVPSPSANVWTDTPSLWTRNHHKVGRSIEPLVADIVRFDELRSLYGSRNYLLELVDGKPYVVMRKGAEAEDRFLAGLQCVTLDKLQAENPQADRDTLIRQSLQATPDDPKSLLKQLGQAGWSTDMIRVADDGLRAEW
;
A
#
# COMPACT_ATOMS: atom_id res chain seq x y z
N HIS A 1 -37.61 7.77 23.61
CA HIS A 1 -36.57 8.39 22.76
C HIS A 1 -35.20 8.07 23.34
N GLN A 2 -34.50 7.07 22.80
CA GLN A 2 -33.11 6.77 23.17
C GLN A 2 -32.22 7.21 22.01
N GLY A 3 -31.32 8.16 22.26
CA GLY A 3 -30.39 8.68 21.27
C GLY A 3 -29.23 7.70 21.06
N GLN A 4 -29.05 7.25 19.82
CA GLN A 4 -27.82 6.58 19.39
C GLN A 4 -26.70 7.63 19.29
N THR A 5 -25.69 7.50 20.13
CA THR A 5 -24.41 8.20 19.98
C THR A 5 -23.62 7.53 18.85
N VAL A 6 -23.45 8.23 17.74
CA VAL A 6 -22.53 7.87 16.66
C VAL A 6 -21.10 8.02 17.17
N PRO A 7 -20.20 7.03 17.04
CA PRO A 7 -18.81 7.17 17.46
C PRO A 7 -18.05 8.16 16.55
N SER A 8 -17.23 9.01 17.16
CA SER A 8 -16.38 10.02 16.50
C SER A 8 -15.40 9.42 15.48
N PRO A 9 -15.17 10.07 14.33
CA PRO A 9 -14.15 9.69 13.36
C PRO A 9 -12.79 10.27 13.77
N SER A 10 -12.14 9.67 14.76
CA SER A 10 -10.78 10.08 15.14
C SER A 10 -10.03 8.98 15.86
N ALA A 11 -9.98 7.78 15.26
CA ALA A 11 -8.92 6.83 15.57
C ALA A 11 -7.78 7.11 14.58
N ASN A 12 -6.85 7.97 14.98
CA ASN A 12 -5.61 8.21 14.26
C ASN A 12 -4.84 6.89 14.17
N VAL A 13 -4.96 6.22 13.02
CA VAL A 13 -4.24 4.98 12.64
C VAL A 13 -2.71 5.12 12.77
N TRP A 14 -2.19 6.35 12.90
CA TRP A 14 -0.80 6.70 12.68
C TRP A 14 0.05 6.86 13.94
N THR A 15 -0.54 6.94 15.15
CA THR A 15 0.22 7.26 16.38
C THR A 15 1.05 6.09 16.95
N ASP A 16 0.85 4.86 16.49
CA ASP A 16 1.51 3.65 17.05
C ASP A 16 2.52 2.96 16.10
N THR A 17 3.05 3.68 15.10
CA THR A 17 3.83 3.07 13.99
C THR A 17 5.37 3.09 14.04
N PRO A 18 6.12 3.38 15.15
CA PRO A 18 7.58 3.28 15.10
C PRO A 18 8.13 1.84 14.92
N SER A 19 7.35 0.79 15.26
CA SER A 19 7.83 -0.60 15.33
C SER A 19 7.55 -1.47 14.10
N LEU A 20 6.78 -0.97 13.12
CA LEU A 20 6.41 -1.73 11.92
C LEU A 20 7.52 -1.79 10.86
N TRP A 21 8.46 -0.84 10.88
CA TRP A 21 9.47 -0.67 9.83
C TRP A 21 10.70 -1.57 9.99
N THR A 22 10.85 -2.27 11.13
CA THR A 22 12.07 -3.02 11.45
C THR A 22 12.03 -4.52 11.11
N ARG A 23 10.93 -5.06 10.55
CA ARG A 23 10.79 -6.54 10.44
C ARG A 23 10.26 -7.13 9.13
N ASN A 24 10.03 -6.38 8.07
CA ASN A 24 9.52 -6.98 6.84
C ASN A 24 10.61 -7.20 5.79
N HIS A 25 11.24 -8.39 5.85
CA HIS A 25 11.86 -9.01 4.69
C HIS A 25 10.75 -9.46 3.73
N HIS A 26 10.14 -8.51 3.01
CA HIS A 26 9.31 -8.82 1.86
C HIS A 26 10.18 -9.59 0.87
N LYS A 27 9.73 -10.75 0.39
CA LYS A 27 10.34 -11.40 -0.78
C LYS A 27 9.95 -10.54 -1.98
N VAL A 28 10.71 -9.49 -2.24
CA VAL A 28 10.53 -8.65 -3.41
C VAL A 28 10.92 -9.51 -4.61
N GLY A 29 9.91 -9.91 -5.40
CA GLY A 29 10.15 -10.83 -6.50
C GLY A 29 10.90 -10.11 -7.60
N ARG A 30 12.07 -10.65 -7.95
CA ARG A 30 12.92 -10.19 -9.06
C ARG A 30 12.30 -10.40 -10.45
N SER A 31 11.15 -11.07 -10.50
CA SER A 31 10.52 -11.53 -11.72
C SER A 31 9.04 -11.17 -11.67
N ILE A 32 8.54 -10.56 -12.74
CA ILE A 32 7.11 -10.31 -12.99
C ILE A 32 6.34 -11.62 -13.28
N GLU A 33 7.07 -12.72 -13.53
CA GLU A 33 6.52 -14.02 -13.91
C GLU A 33 5.30 -14.48 -13.09
N PRO A 34 5.24 -14.32 -11.74
CA PRO A 34 4.06 -14.75 -10.99
C PRO A 34 2.78 -14.03 -11.43
N LEU A 35 2.88 -12.76 -11.84
CA LEU A 35 1.74 -11.97 -12.30
C LEU A 35 1.42 -12.23 -13.77
N VAL A 36 2.44 -12.31 -14.63
CA VAL A 36 2.22 -12.51 -16.09
C VAL A 36 1.89 -13.95 -16.46
N ALA A 37 2.18 -14.92 -15.59
CA ALA A 37 1.71 -16.29 -15.74
C ALA A 37 0.19 -16.39 -15.71
N ASP A 38 -0.48 -15.44 -15.04
CA ASP A 38 -1.93 -15.27 -15.04
C ASP A 38 -2.31 -13.94 -15.69
N ILE A 39 -2.36 -13.94 -17.03
CA ILE A 39 -2.65 -12.73 -17.81
C ILE A 39 -4.02 -12.13 -17.50
N VAL A 40 -5.01 -12.97 -17.15
CA VAL A 40 -6.35 -12.50 -16.78
C VAL A 40 -6.26 -11.70 -15.49
N ARG A 41 -5.57 -12.23 -14.49
CA ARG A 41 -5.37 -11.51 -13.23
C ARG A 41 -4.55 -10.23 -13.42
N PHE A 42 -3.51 -10.27 -14.25
CA PHE A 42 -2.74 -9.08 -14.58
C PHE A 42 -3.62 -7.96 -15.16
N ASP A 43 -4.52 -8.29 -16.10
CA ASP A 43 -5.44 -7.32 -16.69
C ASP A 43 -6.50 -6.80 -15.70
N GLU A 44 -7.00 -7.66 -14.80
CA GLU A 44 -7.89 -7.24 -13.71
C GLU A 44 -7.23 -6.21 -12.80
N LEU A 45 -5.99 -6.47 -12.37
CA LEU A 45 -5.22 -5.56 -11.53
C LEU A 45 -4.95 -4.24 -12.28
N ARG A 46 -4.57 -4.31 -13.56
CA ARG A 46 -4.36 -3.10 -14.37
C ARG A 46 -5.63 -2.26 -14.48
N SER A 47 -6.78 -2.90 -14.68
CA SER A 47 -8.08 -2.22 -14.69
C SER A 47 -8.42 -1.60 -13.33
N LEU A 48 -8.14 -2.32 -12.24
CA LEU A 48 -8.40 -1.87 -10.87
C LEU A 48 -7.54 -0.66 -10.47
N TYR A 49 -6.25 -0.68 -10.81
CA TYR A 49 -5.29 0.37 -10.43
C TYR A 49 -5.36 1.59 -11.35
N GLY A 50 -6.01 1.46 -12.52
CA GLY A 50 -6.32 2.58 -13.41
C GLY A 50 -5.07 3.37 -13.81
N SER A 51 -4.93 4.58 -13.28
CA SER A 51 -3.84 5.51 -13.61
C SER A 51 -2.59 5.37 -12.74
N ARG A 52 -2.55 4.45 -11.77
CA ARG A 52 -1.36 4.28 -10.91
C ARG A 52 -0.20 3.63 -11.68
N ASN A 53 1.02 4.07 -11.41
CA ASN A 53 2.24 3.51 -12.02
C ASN A 53 2.82 2.33 -11.21
N TYR A 54 2.00 1.64 -10.44
CA TYR A 54 2.36 0.41 -9.76
C TYR A 54 1.14 -0.50 -9.63
N LEU A 55 1.37 -1.80 -9.52
CA LEU A 55 0.38 -2.82 -9.21
C LEU A 55 0.78 -3.47 -7.90
N LEU A 56 -0.21 -3.88 -7.11
CA LEU A 56 0.04 -4.68 -5.93
C LEU A 56 -0.88 -5.91 -5.94
N GLU A 57 -0.31 -7.02 -5.53
CA GLU A 57 -0.95 -8.32 -5.38
C GLU A 57 -0.52 -8.94 -4.05
N LEU A 58 -1.25 -9.94 -3.57
CA LEU A 58 -0.85 -10.80 -2.47
C LEU A 58 -0.44 -12.17 -3.00
N VAL A 59 0.84 -12.50 -2.82
CA VAL A 59 1.41 -13.80 -3.15
C VAL A 59 1.85 -14.47 -1.86
N ASP A 60 1.32 -15.65 -1.55
CA ASP A 60 1.54 -16.36 -0.28
C ASP A 60 1.28 -15.49 0.95
N GLY A 61 0.24 -14.65 0.88
CA GLY A 61 -0.16 -13.74 1.96
C GLY A 61 0.77 -12.55 2.16
N LYS A 62 1.74 -12.30 1.27
CA LYS A 62 2.66 -11.17 1.33
C LYS A 62 2.40 -10.18 0.20
N PRO A 63 2.52 -8.86 0.46
CA PRO A 63 2.46 -7.85 -0.59
C PRO A 63 3.55 -8.09 -1.63
N TYR A 64 3.14 -8.14 -2.89
CA TYR A 64 3.99 -8.23 -4.06
C TYR A 64 3.68 -7.03 -4.95
N VAL A 65 4.65 -6.13 -5.08
CA VAL A 65 4.52 -4.90 -5.86
C VAL A 65 5.27 -5.06 -7.17
N VAL A 66 4.59 -4.72 -8.26
CA VAL A 66 5.22 -4.48 -9.55
C VAL A 66 5.19 -2.97 -9.77
N MET A 67 6.24 -2.41 -10.37
CA MET A 67 6.31 -1.00 -10.75
C MET A 67 6.19 -0.87 -12.26
N ARG A 68 5.55 0.18 -12.74
CA ARG A 68 5.65 0.55 -14.15
C ARG A 68 7.06 1.03 -14.42
N LYS A 69 7.63 0.66 -15.56
CA LYS A 69 8.92 1.19 -16.00
C LYS A 69 8.90 2.73 -16.03
N GLY A 70 9.87 3.34 -15.36
CA GLY A 70 9.96 4.81 -15.23
C GLY A 70 9.06 5.41 -14.15
N ALA A 71 8.52 4.61 -13.23
CA ALA A 71 7.82 5.13 -12.06
C ALA A 71 8.71 6.09 -11.25
N GLU A 72 8.11 7.15 -10.73
CA GLU A 72 8.79 8.21 -9.98
C GLU A 72 8.91 7.85 -8.48
N ALA A 73 9.59 8.70 -7.70
CA ALA A 73 9.75 8.46 -6.26
C ALA A 73 8.40 8.44 -5.53
N GLU A 74 7.47 9.30 -5.96
CA GLU A 74 6.10 9.40 -5.48
C GLU A 74 5.31 8.10 -5.66
N ASP A 75 5.45 7.46 -6.82
CA ASP A 75 4.79 6.17 -7.10
C ASP A 75 5.30 5.07 -6.16
N ARG A 76 6.62 5.03 -5.91
CA ARG A 76 7.24 4.09 -4.97
C ARG A 76 6.76 4.35 -3.54
N PHE A 77 6.62 5.61 -3.16
CA PHE A 77 6.08 5.99 -1.87
C PHE A 77 4.63 5.52 -1.70
N LEU A 78 3.76 5.76 -2.69
CA LEU A 78 2.38 5.28 -2.66
C LEU A 78 2.30 3.75 -2.60
N ALA A 79 3.15 3.04 -3.36
CA ALA A 79 3.20 1.58 -3.32
C ALA A 79 3.60 1.06 -1.92
N GLY A 80 4.62 1.68 -1.31
CA GLY A 80 5.03 1.36 0.06
C GLY A 80 3.94 1.64 1.09
N LEU A 81 3.27 2.79 0.96
CA LEU A 81 2.13 3.18 1.80
C LEU A 81 0.98 2.16 1.71
N GLN A 82 0.67 1.70 0.49
CA GLN A 82 -0.35 0.68 0.29
C GLN A 82 0.06 -0.66 0.91
N CYS A 83 1.33 -1.08 0.82
CA CYS A 83 1.81 -2.30 1.47
C CYS A 83 1.59 -2.26 2.98
N VAL A 84 1.96 -1.15 3.64
CA VAL A 84 1.75 -0.98 5.10
C VAL A 84 0.27 -1.02 5.45
N THR A 85 -0.57 -0.39 4.62
CA THR A 85 -2.03 -0.40 4.80
C THR A 85 -2.59 -1.81 4.67
N LEU A 86 -2.09 -2.57 3.70
CA LEU A 86 -2.49 -3.95 3.45
C LEU A 86 -2.09 -4.87 4.60
N ASP A 87 -0.85 -4.78 5.08
CA ASP A 87 -0.37 -5.56 6.25
C ASP A 87 -1.26 -5.31 7.47
N LYS A 88 -1.65 -4.05 7.69
CA LYS A 88 -2.56 -3.68 8.78
C LYS A 88 -3.94 -4.30 8.58
N LEU A 89 -4.52 -4.18 7.38
CA LEU A 89 -5.83 -4.75 7.08
C LEU A 89 -5.84 -6.29 7.20
N GLN A 90 -4.77 -6.97 6.82
CA GLN A 90 -4.59 -8.41 7.00
C GLN A 90 -4.56 -8.80 8.49
N ALA A 91 -3.85 -8.02 9.32
CA ALA A 91 -3.81 -8.26 10.76
C ALA A 91 -5.17 -8.03 11.44
N GLU A 92 -5.92 -7.02 11.00
CA GLU A 92 -7.25 -6.70 11.53
C GLU A 92 -8.33 -7.66 11.03
N ASN A 93 -8.20 -8.17 9.80
CA ASN A 93 -9.21 -9.01 9.14
C ASN A 93 -8.57 -10.27 8.51
N PRO A 94 -8.06 -11.23 9.31
CA PRO A 94 -7.33 -12.39 8.80
C PRO A 94 -8.18 -13.35 7.95
N GLN A 95 -9.52 -13.20 7.98
CA GLN A 95 -10.45 -14.01 7.18
C GLN A 95 -10.92 -13.30 5.90
N ALA A 96 -10.54 -12.02 5.71
CA ALA A 96 -10.90 -11.31 4.49
C ALA A 96 -10.21 -11.95 3.29
N ASP A 97 -10.95 -12.07 2.18
CA ASP A 97 -10.36 -12.55 0.95
C ASP A 97 -9.38 -11.52 0.39
N ARG A 98 -8.48 -12.03 -0.45
CA ARG A 98 -7.42 -11.29 -1.11
C ARG A 98 -7.89 -10.02 -1.82
N ASP A 99 -8.96 -10.14 -2.60
CA ASP A 99 -9.41 -9.07 -3.49
C ASP A 99 -10.10 -7.96 -2.70
N THR A 100 -10.82 -8.33 -1.64
CA THR A 100 -11.35 -7.40 -0.66
C THR A 100 -10.24 -6.59 -0.01
N LEU A 101 -9.16 -7.24 0.47
CA LEU A 101 -8.02 -6.57 1.09
C LEU A 101 -7.31 -5.61 0.13
N ILE A 102 -7.07 -6.03 -1.12
CA ILE A 102 -6.44 -5.18 -2.14
C ILE A 102 -7.30 -3.95 -2.42
N ARG A 103 -8.62 -4.11 -2.62
CA ARG A 103 -9.54 -2.98 -2.87
C ARG A 103 -9.60 -2.03 -1.69
N GLN A 104 -9.69 -2.54 -0.47
CA GLN A 104 -9.70 -1.71 0.74
C GLN A 104 -8.38 -0.94 0.91
N SER A 105 -7.24 -1.59 0.71
CA SER A 105 -5.94 -0.92 0.78
C SER A 105 -5.79 0.16 -0.30
N LEU A 106 -6.28 -0.10 -1.52
CA LEU A 106 -6.24 0.85 -2.62
C LEU A 106 -7.12 2.07 -2.33
N GLN A 107 -8.33 1.87 -1.79
CA GLN A 107 -9.23 2.95 -1.38
C GLN A 107 -8.66 3.81 -0.24
N ALA A 108 -7.94 3.18 0.69
CA ALA A 108 -7.30 3.88 1.81
C ALA A 108 -6.00 4.60 1.41
N THR A 109 -5.38 4.21 0.29
CA THR A 109 -4.17 4.85 -0.21
C THR A 109 -4.56 6.05 -1.08
N PRO A 110 -4.08 7.28 -0.80
CA PRO A 110 -4.38 8.44 -1.63
C PRO A 110 -3.84 8.27 -3.06
N ASP A 111 -4.48 8.91 -4.04
CA ASP A 111 -4.00 8.95 -5.42
C ASP A 111 -2.82 9.92 -5.62
N ASP A 112 -2.70 10.94 -4.76
CA ASP A 112 -1.62 11.92 -4.77
C ASP A 112 -0.95 11.99 -3.38
N PRO A 113 0.37 11.68 -3.27
CA PRO A 113 1.06 11.73 -1.99
C PRO A 113 1.30 13.15 -1.48
N LYS A 114 1.21 14.19 -2.33
CA LYS A 114 1.52 15.58 -1.93
C LYS A 114 0.65 16.08 -0.80
N SER A 115 -0.64 15.72 -0.81
CA SER A 115 -1.57 16.09 0.28
C SER A 115 -1.13 15.47 1.61
N LEU A 116 -0.78 14.19 1.60
CA LEU A 116 -0.31 13.48 2.79
C LEU A 116 1.03 14.05 3.28
N LEU A 117 2.00 14.24 2.39
CA LEU A 117 3.29 14.84 2.73
C LEU A 117 3.11 16.24 3.33
N LYS A 118 2.19 17.05 2.78
CA LYS A 118 1.87 18.36 3.33
C LYS A 118 1.28 18.25 4.75
N GLN A 119 0.37 17.32 5.00
CA GLN A 119 -0.21 17.09 6.33
C GLN A 119 0.87 16.65 7.33
N LEU A 120 1.78 15.75 6.94
CA LEU A 120 2.91 15.33 7.77
C LEU A 120 3.82 16.51 8.11
N GLY A 121 4.17 17.33 7.11
CA GLY A 121 4.94 18.56 7.33
C GLY A 121 4.26 19.54 8.29
N GLN A 122 2.93 19.72 8.16
CA GLN A 122 2.14 20.54 9.07
C GLN A 122 2.07 19.98 10.50
N ALA A 123 2.13 18.66 10.64
CA ALA A 123 2.22 17.98 11.94
C ALA A 123 3.65 17.98 12.53
N GLY A 124 4.62 18.64 11.88
CA GLY A 124 6.00 18.77 12.36
C GLY A 124 6.92 17.61 11.98
N TRP A 125 6.47 16.70 11.11
CA TRP A 125 7.31 15.60 10.61
C TRP A 125 8.17 16.10 9.45
N SER A 126 9.46 15.73 9.46
CA SER A 126 10.33 15.95 8.30
C SER A 126 9.95 14.97 7.18
N THR A 127 9.45 15.51 6.07
CA THR A 127 9.14 14.74 4.86
C THR A 127 10.39 14.39 4.05
N ASP A 128 11.49 15.10 4.27
CA ASP A 128 12.76 14.93 3.55
C ASP A 128 13.47 13.60 3.89
N MET A 129 13.10 12.99 5.01
CA MET A 129 13.70 11.74 5.50
C MET A 129 12.79 10.53 5.38
N ILE A 130 11.62 10.64 4.74
CA ILE A 130 10.76 9.48 4.49
C ILE A 130 11.41 8.65 3.39
N ARG A 131 12.33 7.78 3.79
CA ARG A 131 12.90 6.73 2.97
C ARG A 131 12.02 5.52 3.16
N VAL A 132 11.18 5.23 2.18
CA VAL A 132 10.65 3.86 2.06
C VAL A 132 11.88 2.99 1.80
N ALA A 133 12.17 2.08 2.73
CA ALA A 133 13.27 1.14 2.58
C ALA A 133 12.97 0.27 1.36
N ASP A 134 13.47 0.72 0.22
CA ASP A 134 13.46 -0.01 -1.02
C ASP A 134 14.79 -0.76 -1.09
N ASP A 135 14.74 -2.08 -1.14
CA ASP A 135 15.94 -2.89 -1.36
C ASP A 135 16.44 -2.80 -2.81
N GLY A 136 15.72 -2.06 -3.66
CA GLY A 136 16.03 -1.82 -5.06
C GLY A 136 15.72 -3.01 -5.96
N LEU A 137 15.03 -4.04 -5.46
CA LEU A 137 14.81 -5.30 -6.16
C LEU A 137 13.34 -5.50 -6.55
N ARG A 138 12.73 -4.55 -7.27
CA ARG A 138 11.31 -4.64 -7.68
C ARG A 138 11.13 -5.24 -9.06
N ALA A 139 10.04 -5.96 -9.26
CA ALA A 139 9.59 -6.33 -10.59
C ALA A 139 9.10 -5.08 -11.32
N GLU A 140 9.43 -4.97 -12.62
CA GLU A 140 9.00 -3.87 -13.48
C GLU A 140 8.18 -4.40 -14.67
N TRP A 141 7.23 -3.60 -15.17
CA TRP A 141 6.47 -3.88 -16.39
C TRP A 141 6.43 -2.70 -17.37
#